data_AF-A0A1S2N6I5-F1
#
_entry.id   AF-A0A1S2N6I5-F1
#
_cell.length_a   1.000
_cell.length_b   1.000
_cell.length_c   1.000
_cell.angle_alpha   90.00
_cell.angle_beta   90.00
_cell.angle_gamma   90.00
#
_symmetry.space_group_name_H-M   'P 1'
#
loop_
_entity.id
_entity.type
_entity.pdbx_description
1 polymer ?
#
loop_
_entity_poly.entity_id
_entity_poly.type
_entity_poly.pdbx_seq_one_letter_code
_entity_poly.pdbx_strand_id
1 'polypeptide(L)'
;MRRYGLFKSSGCIACHNGPNVGGASFQKMGLIEAYKTTSTAEGRFAVAKQDIDRFYFKVPTLRNVELTYPYFHDGAADTLGQAVDTMGRLQLGRKFSEAEIADVVAFLKTLTGEQPRVVLPILPPSSDATKRPQPFD
;
A
#
# COMPACT_ATOMS: atom_id res chain seq x y z
N MET A 1 16.53 11.43 -14.20
CA MET A 1 16.74 10.61 -12.99
C MET A 1 16.37 11.30 -11.66
N ARG A 2 16.01 12.60 -11.64
CA ARG A 2 15.71 13.36 -10.40
C ARG A 2 14.62 12.75 -9.51
N ARG A 3 13.52 12.27 -10.11
CA ARG A 3 12.33 11.73 -9.42
C ARG A 3 12.61 10.47 -8.58
N TYR A 4 13.20 9.46 -9.20
CA TYR A 4 13.67 8.26 -8.48
C TYR A 4 14.80 8.60 -7.50
N GLY A 5 15.68 9.55 -7.86
CA GLY A 5 16.72 10.04 -6.97
C GLY A 5 16.18 10.54 -5.63
N LEU A 6 15.10 11.32 -5.65
CA LEU A 6 14.42 11.79 -4.44
C LEU A 6 13.83 10.64 -3.62
N PHE A 7 13.17 9.67 -4.25
CA PHE A 7 12.64 8.48 -3.57
C PHE A 7 13.74 7.65 -2.88
N LYS A 8 14.93 7.55 -3.50
CA LYS A 8 16.09 6.90 -2.89
C LYS A 8 16.65 7.72 -1.74
N SER A 9 16.96 8.99 -1.98
CA SER A 9 17.70 9.83 -1.04
C SER A 9 16.87 10.26 0.16
N SER A 10 15.55 10.26 0.06
CA SER A 10 14.66 10.52 1.19
C SER A 10 14.57 9.36 2.19
N GLY A 11 14.95 8.14 1.78
CA GLY A 11 14.89 6.95 2.63
C GLY A 11 13.72 6.01 2.35
N CYS A 12 12.84 6.30 1.39
CA CYS A 12 11.71 5.41 1.05
C CYS A 12 12.17 3.99 0.69
N ILE A 13 13.33 3.87 0.04
CA ILE A 13 13.93 2.59 -0.36
C ILE A 13 14.34 1.70 0.82
N ALA A 14 14.48 2.23 2.04
CA ALA A 14 14.80 1.40 3.20
C ALA A 14 13.70 0.33 3.43
N CYS A 15 12.45 0.69 3.17
CA CYS A 15 11.29 -0.20 3.29
C CYS A 15 10.82 -0.71 1.92
N HIS A 16 10.83 0.15 0.90
CA HIS A 16 10.29 -0.13 -0.43
C HIS A 16 11.40 -0.41 -1.45
N ASN A 17 11.93 -1.64 -1.43
CA ASN A 17 13.01 -2.09 -2.30
C ASN A 17 12.72 -3.47 -2.94
N GLY A 18 13.68 -3.96 -3.71
CA GLY A 18 13.56 -5.21 -4.46
C GLY A 18 12.63 -5.11 -5.69
N PRO A 19 12.36 -6.24 -6.36
CA PRO A 19 11.60 -6.26 -7.61
C PRO A 19 10.18 -5.68 -7.51
N ASN A 20 9.56 -5.84 -6.34
CA ASN A 20 8.21 -5.34 -6.03
C ASN A 20 8.20 -3.96 -5.35
N VAL A 21 9.37 -3.37 -5.09
CA VAL A 21 9.47 -2.05 -4.43
C VAL A 21 8.67 -2.06 -3.11
N GLY A 22 8.91 -3.09 -2.31
CA GLY A 22 8.12 -3.46 -1.12
C GLY A 22 7.75 -4.94 -1.08
N GLY A 23 7.00 -5.35 -0.06
CA GLY A 23 6.51 -6.72 0.13
C GLY A 23 7.45 -7.68 0.87
N ALA A 24 8.70 -7.28 1.11
CA ALA A 24 9.73 -8.17 1.68
C ALA A 24 9.90 -8.08 3.20
N SER A 25 9.25 -7.12 3.86
CA SER A 25 9.40 -6.90 5.30
C SER A 25 8.13 -6.36 5.95
N PHE A 26 8.12 -6.36 7.29
CA PHE A 26 7.12 -5.69 8.10
C PHE A 26 7.74 -4.48 8.77
N GLN A 27 7.04 -3.35 8.73
CA GLN A 27 7.51 -2.09 9.30
C GLN A 27 6.38 -1.41 10.06
N LYS A 28 6.74 -0.59 11.05
CA LYS A 28 5.77 0.17 11.82
C LYS A 28 5.08 1.23 10.96
N MET A 29 3.76 1.28 11.01
CA MET A 29 3.00 2.40 10.46
C MET A 29 3.01 3.56 11.47
N GLY A 30 3.73 4.63 11.14
CA GLY A 30 3.97 5.73 12.08
C GLY A 30 5.19 5.50 12.96
N LEU A 31 6.37 5.36 12.33
CA LEU A 31 7.65 5.16 13.01
C LEU A 31 8.10 6.39 13.80
N ILE A 32 7.93 7.60 13.22
CA ILE A 32 8.32 8.87 13.83
C ILE A 32 7.12 9.52 14.53
N GLU A 33 5.97 9.56 13.86
CA GLU A 33 4.72 10.08 14.40
C GLU A 33 3.62 9.02 14.24
N ALA A 34 2.72 8.91 15.22
CA ALA A 34 1.64 7.93 15.19
C ALA A 34 0.68 8.16 14.00
N TYR A 35 0.34 7.09 13.29
CA TYR A 35 -0.72 7.13 12.29
C TYR A 35 -2.09 7.16 12.99
N LYS A 36 -2.84 8.24 12.77
CA LYS A 36 -4.18 8.40 13.32
C LYS A 36 -5.18 7.79 12.34
N THR A 37 -5.92 6.79 12.81
CA THR A 37 -6.94 6.09 12.03
C THR A 37 -8.09 5.66 12.94
N THR A 38 -9.28 5.52 12.37
CA THR A 38 -10.44 4.88 13.02
C THR A 38 -10.44 3.37 12.87
N SER A 39 -9.56 2.83 12.01
CA SER A 39 -9.35 1.39 11.85
C SER A 39 -8.86 0.78 13.18
N THR A 40 -9.46 -0.35 13.55
CA THR A 40 -9.05 -1.13 14.73
C THR A 40 -7.96 -2.15 14.42
N ALA A 41 -7.41 -2.16 13.20
CA ALA A 41 -6.39 -3.11 12.78
C ALA A 41 -5.08 -2.92 13.57
N GLU A 42 -4.63 -3.96 14.26
CA GLU A 42 -3.42 -3.92 15.09
C GLU A 42 -2.15 -4.35 14.35
N GLY A 43 -2.26 -4.72 13.07
CA GLY A 43 -1.16 -5.24 12.27
C GLY A 43 -0.70 -6.62 12.75
N ARG A 44 0.62 -6.84 12.77
CA ARG A 44 1.23 -8.13 13.18
C ARG A 44 0.88 -8.54 14.61
N PHE A 45 0.61 -7.60 15.51
CA PHE A 45 0.18 -7.92 16.88
C PHE A 45 -1.04 -8.85 16.91
N ALA A 46 -2.00 -8.67 15.97
CA ALA A 46 -3.19 -9.53 15.90
C ALA A 46 -2.85 -11.02 15.72
N VAL A 47 -1.67 -11.32 15.17
CA VAL A 47 -1.15 -12.68 14.94
C VAL A 47 -0.13 -13.08 16.03
N ALA A 48 0.91 -12.27 16.24
CA ALA A 48 2.04 -12.60 17.09
C ALA A 48 1.76 -12.41 18.59
N LYS A 49 0.77 -11.56 18.95
CA LYS A 49 0.42 -11.20 20.34
C LYS A 49 1.56 -10.59 21.16
N GLN A 50 2.59 -10.06 20.50
CA GLN A 50 3.70 -9.36 21.14
C GLN A 50 3.57 -7.86 20.90
N ASP A 51 3.56 -7.04 21.96
CA ASP A 51 3.30 -5.60 21.84
C ASP A 51 4.30 -4.87 20.93
N ILE A 52 5.53 -5.39 20.80
CA ILE A 52 6.55 -4.90 19.87
C ILE A 52 6.12 -4.96 18.39
N ASP A 53 5.18 -5.85 18.04
CA ASP A 53 4.62 -6.01 16.69
C ASP A 53 3.36 -5.15 16.46
N ARG A 54 2.95 -4.33 17.44
CA ARG A 54 1.76 -3.48 17.33
C ARG A 54 1.96 -2.43 16.26
N PHE A 55 1.00 -2.35 15.34
CA PHE A 55 1.00 -1.48 14.17
C PHE A 55 2.17 -1.73 13.21
N TYR A 56 2.82 -2.89 13.28
CA TYR A 56 3.68 -3.37 12.20
C TYR A 56 2.82 -3.98 11.11
N PHE A 57 2.94 -3.48 9.89
CA PHE A 57 2.24 -4.00 8.72
C PHE A 57 3.26 -4.47 7.69
N LYS A 58 2.85 -5.42 6.85
CA LYS A 58 3.65 -5.79 5.68
C LYS A 58 3.79 -4.55 4.82
N VAL A 59 5.02 -4.17 4.49
CA VAL A 59 5.27 -3.07 3.55
C VAL A 59 4.63 -3.44 2.21
N PRO A 60 3.65 -2.69 1.68
CA PRO A 60 2.99 -3.05 0.43
C PRO A 60 3.94 -2.90 -0.76
N THR A 61 3.66 -3.66 -1.83
CA THR A 61 4.28 -3.42 -3.14
C THR A 61 3.87 -2.03 -3.64
N LEU A 62 4.77 -1.33 -4.30
CA LEU A 62 4.45 -0.10 -5.03
C LEU A 62 4.26 -0.33 -6.54
N ARG A 63 4.36 -1.58 -7.01
CA ARG A 63 3.97 -1.94 -8.38
C ARG A 63 2.48 -1.71 -8.56
N ASN A 64 2.12 -1.05 -9.66
CA ASN A 64 0.74 -0.69 -10.01
C ASN A 64 0.04 0.18 -8.94
N VAL A 65 0.80 0.88 -8.09
CA VAL A 65 0.20 1.68 -7.01
C VAL A 65 -0.72 2.79 -7.53
N GLU A 66 -0.53 3.27 -8.77
CA GLU A 66 -1.46 4.20 -9.41
C GLU A 66 -2.88 3.64 -9.58
N LEU A 67 -3.03 2.32 -9.64
CA LEU A 67 -4.29 1.64 -9.95
C LEU A 67 -5.02 1.10 -8.71
N THR A 68 -4.46 1.29 -7.51
CA THR A 68 -4.93 0.64 -6.28
C THR A 68 -5.30 1.65 -5.19
N TYR A 69 -5.89 2.77 -5.59
CA TYR A 69 -6.50 3.71 -4.64
C TYR A 69 -7.80 3.11 -4.06
N PRO A 70 -8.22 3.51 -2.84
CA PRO A 70 -7.49 4.39 -1.92
C PRO A 70 -6.32 3.68 -1.21
N TYR A 71 -5.44 4.46 -0.58
CA TYR A 71 -4.17 4.00 -0.01
C TYR A 71 -4.25 3.76 1.50
N PHE A 72 -3.25 3.01 1.99
CA PHE A 72 -3.13 2.49 3.36
C PHE A 72 -4.14 1.40 3.70
N HIS A 73 -3.94 0.75 4.84
CA HIS A 73 -4.72 -0.42 5.25
C HIS A 73 -6.18 -0.09 5.59
N ASP A 74 -6.46 1.19 5.86
CA ASP A 74 -7.77 1.74 6.18
C ASP A 74 -8.38 2.52 5.01
N GLY A 75 -7.69 2.64 3.88
CA GLY A 75 -8.18 3.36 2.70
C GLY A 75 -8.36 4.86 2.92
N ALA A 76 -7.66 5.48 3.87
CA ALA A 76 -7.93 6.86 4.27
C ALA A 76 -7.29 7.93 3.37
N ALA A 77 -6.38 7.56 2.47
CA ALA A 77 -5.77 8.50 1.51
C ALA A 77 -6.29 8.22 0.11
N ASP A 78 -6.99 9.17 -0.50
CA ASP A 78 -7.59 9.02 -1.83
C ASP A 78 -6.58 9.22 -2.96
N THR A 79 -5.50 9.96 -2.68
CA THR A 79 -4.52 10.37 -3.69
C THR A 79 -3.09 9.93 -3.32
N LEU A 80 -2.27 9.66 -4.34
CA LEU A 80 -0.85 9.40 -4.12
C LEU A 80 -0.15 10.57 -3.44
N GLY A 81 -0.60 11.82 -3.70
CA GLY A 81 -0.04 13.01 -3.06
C GLY A 81 -0.22 12.97 -1.54
N GLN A 82 -1.44 12.69 -1.06
CA GLN A 82 -1.73 12.53 0.37
C GLN A 82 -0.94 11.35 0.97
N ALA A 83 -0.84 10.23 0.26
CA ALA A 83 -0.10 9.07 0.71
C ALA A 83 1.40 9.36 0.85
N VAL A 84 2.01 10.03 -0.13
CA VAL A 84 3.42 10.43 -0.12
C VAL A 84 3.71 11.44 0.99
N ASP A 85 2.88 12.46 1.16
CA ASP A 85 3.01 13.42 2.25
C ASP A 85 2.94 12.73 3.63
N THR A 86 1.95 11.86 3.81
CA THR A 86 1.77 11.09 5.05
C THR A 86 2.98 10.20 5.33
N MET A 87 3.50 9.49 4.33
CA MET A 87 4.72 8.67 4.48
C MET A 87 5.95 9.51 4.80
N GLY A 88 6.13 10.65 4.14
CA GLY A 88 7.21 11.58 4.42
C GLY A 88 7.21 12.01 5.89
N ARG A 89 6.07 12.49 6.38
CA ARG A 89 5.95 12.99 7.75
C ARG A 89 6.05 11.87 8.79
N LEU A 90 5.22 10.83 8.66
CA LEU A 90 5.08 9.82 9.72
C LEU A 90 6.23 8.82 9.79
N GLN A 91 6.89 8.54 8.67
CA GLN A 91 7.95 7.54 8.61
C GLN A 91 9.36 8.14 8.58
N LEU A 92 9.50 9.33 8.00
CA LEU A 92 10.81 9.96 7.78
C LEU A 92 10.96 11.28 8.56
N GLY A 93 9.91 11.78 9.22
CA GLY A 93 9.93 13.08 9.89
C GLY A 93 10.13 14.25 8.92
N ARG A 94 9.82 14.05 7.63
CA ARG A 94 10.10 15.02 6.56
C ARG A 94 8.81 15.57 5.97
N LYS A 95 8.69 16.89 5.97
CA LYS A 95 7.66 17.60 5.21
C LYS A 95 8.20 17.87 3.80
N PHE A 96 7.66 17.18 2.81
CA PHE A 96 8.00 17.44 1.41
C PHE A 96 7.28 18.71 0.92
N SER A 97 7.92 19.43 0.01
CA SER A 97 7.27 20.46 -0.79
C SER A 97 6.33 19.83 -1.82
N GLU A 98 5.39 20.61 -2.36
CA GLU A 98 4.47 20.14 -3.41
C GLU A 98 5.23 19.63 -4.65
N ALA A 99 6.33 20.28 -5.01
CA ALA A 99 7.18 19.86 -6.12
C ALA A 99 7.87 18.52 -5.86
N GLU A 100 8.32 18.28 -4.63
CA GLU A 100 8.92 17.00 -4.22
C GLU A 100 7.87 15.88 -4.19
N ILE A 101 6.68 16.15 -3.66
CA ILE A 101 5.55 15.22 -3.71
C ILE A 101 5.24 14.86 -5.16
N ALA A 102 5.10 15.86 -6.04
CA ALA A 102 4.84 15.65 -7.46
C ALA A 102 5.94 14.82 -8.14
N ASP A 103 7.20 15.05 -7.80
CA ASP A 103 8.32 14.27 -8.33
C ASP A 103 8.29 12.80 -7.87
N VAL A 104 7.97 12.53 -6.60
CA VAL A 104 7.82 11.16 -6.08
C VAL A 104 6.61 10.48 -6.71
N VAL A 105 5.45 11.14 -6.75
CA VAL A 105 4.23 10.61 -7.38
C VAL A 105 4.49 10.27 -8.84
N ALA A 106 5.17 11.15 -9.58
CA ALA A 106 5.53 10.90 -10.97
C ALA A 106 6.45 9.67 -11.12
N PHE A 107 7.37 9.42 -10.18
CA PHE A 107 8.12 8.15 -10.14
C PHE A 107 7.21 6.95 -9.85
N LEU A 108 6.32 7.03 -8.85
CA LEU A 108 5.43 5.92 -8.49
C LEU A 108 4.54 5.48 -9.66
N LYS A 109 4.08 6.42 -10.48
CA LYS A 109 3.31 6.12 -11.70
C LYS A 109 4.10 5.34 -12.76
N THR A 110 5.44 5.48 -12.78
CA THR A 110 6.28 4.63 -13.65
C THR A 110 6.37 3.18 -13.21
N LEU A 111 5.86 2.84 -12.01
CA LEU A 111 5.82 1.47 -11.50
C LEU A 111 4.59 0.69 -11.95
N THR A 112 3.70 1.29 -12.74
CA THR A 112 2.58 0.63 -13.38
C THR A 112 3.08 -0.22 -14.55
N GLY A 113 2.88 -1.54 -14.46
CA GLY A 113 3.28 -2.49 -15.48
C GLY A 113 2.15 -2.81 -16.47
N GLU A 114 2.44 -3.71 -17.41
CA GLU A 114 1.41 -4.31 -18.27
C GLU A 114 0.41 -5.10 -17.43
N GLN A 115 -0.87 -4.83 -17.62
CA GLN A 115 -1.92 -5.54 -16.91
C GLN A 115 -2.19 -6.90 -17.58
N PRO A 116 -2.57 -7.94 -16.81
CA PRO A 116 -2.92 -9.23 -17.37
C PRO A 116 -4.03 -9.10 -18.42
N ARG A 117 -3.79 -9.68 -19.60
CA ARG A 117 -4.84 -9.89 -20.60
C ARG A 117 -5.54 -11.20 -20.29
N VAL A 118 -6.69 -11.11 -19.63
CA VAL A 118 -7.52 -12.26 -19.27
C VAL A 118 -8.69 -12.38 -20.24
N VAL A 119 -8.93 -13.58 -20.74
CA VAL A 119 -10.17 -13.90 -21.45
C VAL A 119 -11.23 -14.19 -20.39
N LEU A 120 -12.40 -13.55 -20.48
CA LEU A 120 -13.48 -13.77 -19.54
C LEU A 120 -13.92 -15.25 -19.60
N PRO A 121 -13.89 -16.00 -18.49
CA PRO A 121 -14.20 -17.42 -18.51
C PRO A 121 -15.71 -17.62 -18.69
N ILE A 122 -16.07 -18.65 -19.46
CA ILE A 122 -17.44 -19.17 -19.48
C ILE A 122 -17.57 -20.18 -18.35
N LEU A 123 -18.29 -19.82 -17.29
CA LEU A 123 -18.58 -20.72 -16.18
C LEU A 123 -19.67 -21.72 -16.58
N PRO A 124 -19.63 -22.96 -16.09
CA PRO A 124 -20.67 -23.94 -16.37
C PRO A 124 -22.00 -23.53 -15.73
N PRO A 125 -23.15 -23.92 -16.32
CA PRO A 125 -24.44 -23.72 -15.69
C PRO A 125 -24.56 -24.55 -14.41
N SER A 126 -25.27 -24.03 -13.42
CA SER A 126 -25.73 -24.83 -12.28
C SER A 126 -26.62 -25.99 -12.73
N SER A 127 -26.68 -27.03 -11.91
CA SER A 127 -27.57 -28.18 -12.08
C SER A 127 -28.55 -28.30 -10.91
N ASP A 128 -29.50 -29.23 -10.98
CA ASP A 128 -30.41 -29.54 -9.88
C ASP A 128 -29.68 -30.01 -8.61
N ALA A 129 -28.47 -30.56 -8.76
CA ALA A 129 -27.62 -30.98 -7.64
C ALA A 129 -26.77 -29.82 -7.05
N THR A 130 -26.71 -28.65 -7.70
CA THR A 130 -25.91 -27.52 -7.24
C THR A 130 -26.60 -26.86 -6.04
N LYS A 131 -25.87 -26.72 -4.91
CA LYS A 131 -26.38 -26.00 -3.72
C LYS A 131 -26.81 -24.59 -4.14
N ARG A 132 -28.08 -24.25 -3.87
CA ARG A 132 -28.63 -22.94 -4.20
C ARG A 132 -27.91 -21.84 -3.39
N PRO A 133 -27.60 -20.68 -4.00
CA PRO A 133 -27.06 -19.55 -3.26
C PRO A 133 -28.11 -19.03 -2.27
N GLN A 134 -27.65 -18.66 -1.07
CA GLN A 134 -28.47 -18.06 -0.02
C GLN A 134 -27.97 -16.63 0.23
N PRO A 135 -28.39 -15.63 -0.57
CA PRO A 135 -27.86 -14.27 -0.48
C PRO A 135 -28.50 -13.42 0.63
N PHE A 136 -29.57 -13.90 1.26
CA PHE A 136 -30.36 -13.14 2.25
C PHE A 136 -30.47 -13.82 3.62
N ASP A 137 -29.83 -14.99 3.79
CA ASP A 137 -29.78 -15.75 5.05
C ASP A 137 -28.49 -15.45 5.82
#